data_AF-A0A5C4JPZ7-F1
#
_entry.id   AF-A0A5C4JPZ7-F1
#
_cell.length_a   1.000
_cell.length_b   1.000
_cell.length_c   1.000
_cell.angle_alpha   90.00
_cell.angle_beta   90.00
_cell.angle_gamma   90.00
#
_symmetry.space_group_name_H-M   'P 1'
#
loop_
_entity.id
_entity.type
_entity.pdbx_description
1 polymer ?
#
loop_
_entity_poly.entity_id
_entity_poly.type
_entity_poly.pdbx_seq_one_letter_code
_entity_poly.pdbx_strand_id
1 'polypeptide(L)'
;MTNETGKSALPSSRPKRWLTDAFGRLGDMPPLKAAFVILFALWWVLLLFFYLFPAIDISASRAFFSQTHCATSTPADTVCGNFPIARDKALGLLRDLIFYLPIILGVGIIVRLVMAWSHHGATYDVRLVKRLLAGLTALILGPGILVNMILKEHSHRPRPRNTDLFGGDLSFVPAGDFSGACGSNCSFISGEAAGAGWLFCYAVFLVPDRFKLLFSPPLIALALASPAMRLAYGGHYLSDIVLAWLGSIVIFIGTLYFFTRKDTASERGSRASQA
;
A
#
# COMPACT_ATOMS: atom_id res chain seq x y z
N MET A 1 25.92 49.34 47.28
CA MET A 1 26.87 48.48 46.56
C MET A 1 26.10 47.26 46.07
N THR A 2 25.65 47.29 44.82
CA THR A 2 24.96 46.17 44.16
C THR A 2 25.71 45.90 42.87
N ASN A 3 26.37 44.75 42.77
CA ASN A 3 27.08 44.34 41.56
C ASN A 3 26.36 43.16 40.91
N GLU A 4 26.26 43.24 39.59
CA GLU A 4 25.35 42.52 38.72
C GLU A 4 25.69 41.03 38.55
N THR A 5 24.65 40.20 38.42
CA THR A 5 24.74 38.81 37.99
C THR A 5 24.68 38.73 36.47
N GLY A 6 25.75 38.23 35.86
CA GLY A 6 25.83 37.96 34.43
C GLY A 6 24.85 36.87 33.98
N LYS A 7 23.95 37.22 33.05
CA LYS A 7 23.14 36.26 32.30
C LYS A 7 23.91 35.79 31.07
N SER A 8 24.34 34.53 31.07
CA SER A 8 24.82 33.83 29.88
C SER A 8 23.67 33.65 28.87
N ALA A 9 23.74 34.31 27.72
CA ALA A 9 22.80 34.12 26.63
C ALA A 9 23.00 32.73 25.98
N LEU A 10 21.96 31.90 25.99
CA LEU A 10 21.92 30.65 25.24
C LEU A 10 21.93 30.93 23.72
N PRO A 11 22.70 30.18 22.91
CA PRO A 11 22.78 30.42 21.47
C PRO A 11 21.45 30.07 20.80
N SER A 12 20.91 31.02 20.05
CA SER A 12 19.72 30.80 19.21
C SER A 12 20.04 29.80 18.11
N SER A 13 19.53 28.56 18.23
CA SER A 13 19.65 27.55 17.18
C SER A 13 18.72 27.90 16.03
N ARG A 14 19.19 28.73 15.09
CA ARG A 14 18.50 28.91 13.81
C ARG A 14 18.40 27.55 13.11
N PRO A 15 17.22 27.14 12.62
CA PRO A 15 17.07 25.89 11.90
C PRO A 15 18.03 25.86 10.69
N LYS A 16 18.68 24.73 10.47
CA LYS A 16 19.69 24.58 9.42
C LYS A 16 19.06 24.91 8.05
N ARG A 17 19.67 25.81 7.28
CA ARG A 17 19.19 26.35 5.98
C ARG A 17 18.73 25.29 4.97
N TRP A 18 19.31 24.09 4.98
CA TRP A 18 18.88 23.00 4.11
C TRP A 18 17.48 22.45 4.45
N LEU A 19 17.06 22.49 5.72
CA LEU A 19 15.71 22.09 6.14
C LEU A 19 14.69 23.09 5.62
N THR A 20 14.96 24.39 5.77
CA THR A 20 14.07 25.44 5.26
C THR A 20 13.94 25.37 3.73
N ASP A 21 15.03 25.08 3.03
CA ASP A 21 15.03 24.95 1.57
C ASP A 21 14.27 23.69 1.11
N ALA A 22 14.35 22.58 1.85
CA ALA A 22 13.61 21.35 1.55
C ALA A 22 12.09 21.52 1.76
N PHE A 23 11.69 22.16 2.87
CA PHE A 23 10.28 22.46 3.13
C PHE A 23 9.71 23.47 2.12
N GLY A 24 10.48 24.49 1.74
CA GLY A 24 10.11 25.43 0.67
C GLY A 24 9.88 24.72 -0.67
N ARG A 25 10.83 23.87 -1.09
CA ARG A 25 10.71 23.09 -2.34
C ARG A 25 9.51 22.16 -2.38
N LEU A 26 9.06 21.62 -1.25
CA LEU A 26 7.89 20.75 -1.18
C LEU A 26 6.59 21.56 -1.27
N GLY A 27 6.54 22.75 -0.65
CA GLY A 27 5.40 23.68 -0.73
C GLY A 27 5.12 24.19 -2.14
N ASP A 28 6.15 24.32 -2.97
CA ASP A 28 6.02 24.80 -4.36
C ASP A 28 5.53 23.73 -5.35
N MET A 29 5.50 22.45 -4.95
CA MET A 29 5.14 21.36 -5.87
C MET A 29 3.63 21.30 -6.16
N PRO A 30 3.22 20.81 -7.34
CA PRO A 30 1.84 20.35 -7.54
C PRO A 30 1.42 19.36 -6.43
N PRO A 31 0.19 19.46 -5.87
CA PRO A 31 -0.24 18.61 -4.76
C PRO A 31 -0.05 17.11 -5.00
N LEU A 32 -0.37 16.61 -6.20
CA LEU A 32 -0.15 15.20 -6.55
C LEU A 32 1.33 14.81 -6.61
N LYS A 33 2.22 15.73 -7.03
CA LYS A 33 3.67 15.50 -7.03
C LYS A 33 4.21 15.44 -5.60
N ALA A 34 3.79 16.37 -4.74
CA ALA A 34 4.16 16.37 -3.33
C ALA A 34 3.67 15.07 -2.65
N ALA A 35 2.40 14.70 -2.86
CA ALA A 35 1.84 13.46 -2.33
C ALA A 35 2.62 12.23 -2.79
N PHE A 36 2.95 12.12 -4.09
CA PHE A 36 3.80 11.03 -4.61
C PHE A 36 5.15 10.95 -3.88
N VAL A 37 5.86 12.08 -3.75
CA VAL A 37 7.19 12.13 -3.10
C VAL A 37 7.09 11.74 -1.62
N ILE A 38 6.11 12.28 -0.89
CA ILE A 38 5.90 11.99 0.52
C ILE A 38 5.56 10.50 0.72
N LEU A 39 4.63 9.97 -0.05
CA LEU A 39 4.20 8.57 0.07
C LEU A 39 5.32 7.61 -0.33
N PHE A 40 6.11 7.94 -1.36
CA PHE A 40 7.27 7.14 -1.76
C PHE A 40 8.36 7.15 -0.68
N ALA A 41 8.65 8.32 -0.10
CA ALA A 41 9.58 8.41 1.03
C ALA A 41 9.07 7.61 2.24
N LEU A 42 7.79 7.75 2.57
CA LEU A 42 7.15 6.98 3.65
C LEU A 42 7.25 5.47 3.41
N TRP A 43 7.07 5.02 2.16
CA TRP A 43 7.20 3.61 1.81
C TRP A 43 8.60 3.06 2.14
N TRP A 44 9.67 3.78 1.75
CA TRP A 44 11.04 3.38 2.07
C TRP A 44 11.35 3.46 3.56
N VAL A 45 10.84 4.47 4.26
CA VAL A 45 10.98 4.58 5.71
C VAL A 45 10.31 3.41 6.42
N LEU A 46 9.10 3.02 5.99
CA LEU A 46 8.41 1.86 6.54
C LEU A 46 9.12 0.55 6.22
N LEU A 47 9.67 0.39 5.01
CA LEU A 47 10.47 -0.79 4.67
C LEU A 47 11.68 -0.90 5.60
N LEU A 48 12.44 0.18 5.75
CA LEU A 48 13.59 0.22 6.65
C LEU A 48 13.17 -0.06 8.10
N PHE A 49 12.05 0.51 8.55
CA PHE A 49 11.51 0.27 9.88
C PHE A 49 11.17 -1.21 10.11
N PHE A 50 10.43 -1.85 9.21
CA PHE A 50 10.11 -3.27 9.35
C PHE A 50 11.33 -4.19 9.23
N TYR A 51 12.31 -3.82 8.40
CA TYR A 51 13.58 -4.54 8.29
C TYR A 51 14.38 -4.49 9.60
N LEU A 52 14.47 -3.31 10.23
CA LEU A 52 15.22 -3.11 11.49
C LEU A 52 14.48 -3.64 12.72
N PHE A 53 13.14 -3.71 12.67
CA PHE A 53 12.30 -4.15 13.79
C PHE A 53 11.40 -5.35 13.40
N PRO A 54 11.97 -6.51 13.01
CA PRO A 54 11.21 -7.67 12.53
C PRO A 54 10.31 -8.29 13.59
N ALA A 55 10.54 -8.01 14.88
CA ALA A 55 9.68 -8.44 15.98
C ALA A 55 8.23 -7.94 15.84
N ILE A 56 8.01 -6.83 15.12
CA ILE A 56 6.66 -6.30 14.86
C ILE A 56 5.87 -7.26 13.96
N ASP A 57 6.50 -7.79 12.91
CA ASP A 57 5.88 -8.78 12.03
C ASP A 57 5.52 -10.06 12.81
N ILE A 58 6.47 -10.55 13.61
CA ILE A 58 6.28 -11.76 14.42
C ILE A 58 5.16 -11.56 15.45
N SER A 59 5.16 -10.46 16.19
CA SER A 59 4.14 -10.18 17.21
C SER A 59 2.75 -9.97 16.60
N ALA A 60 2.66 -9.28 15.46
CA ALA A 60 1.41 -9.10 14.75
C ALA A 60 0.83 -10.43 14.25
N SER A 61 1.65 -11.32 13.68
CA SER A 61 1.19 -12.66 13.28
C SER A 61 0.84 -13.54 14.48
N ARG A 62 1.58 -13.44 15.59
CA ARG A 62 1.32 -14.19 16.82
C ARG A 62 -0.04 -13.86 17.43
N ALA A 63 -0.52 -12.62 17.31
CA ALA A 63 -1.84 -12.22 17.79
C ALA A 63 -3.00 -13.01 17.12
N PHE A 64 -2.78 -13.61 15.95
CA PHE A 64 -3.77 -14.41 15.23
C PHE A 64 -3.47 -15.91 15.24
N PHE A 65 -2.36 -16.33 15.83
CA PHE A 65 -1.97 -17.73 15.92
C PHE A 65 -2.54 -18.35 17.20
N SER A 66 -3.21 -19.50 17.07
CA SER A 66 -3.70 -20.28 18.20
C SER A 66 -2.79 -21.49 18.40
N GLN A 67 -2.04 -21.48 19.50
CA GLN A 67 -1.17 -22.58 19.89
C GLN A 67 -2.00 -23.71 20.53
N THR A 68 -1.69 -24.94 20.15
CA THR A 68 -2.34 -26.15 20.66
C THR A 68 -1.30 -27.14 21.16
N HIS A 69 -1.69 -28.07 22.02
CA HIS A 69 -0.79 -29.14 22.44
C HIS A 69 -0.40 -30.01 21.25
N CYS A 70 0.90 -30.26 21.12
CA CYS A 70 1.42 -31.25 20.19
C CYS A 70 1.02 -32.67 20.63
N ALA A 71 1.01 -33.60 19.68
CA ALA A 71 0.90 -35.01 20.01
C ALA A 71 2.16 -35.45 20.79
N THR A 72 2.02 -36.45 21.66
CA THR A 72 3.13 -36.98 22.47
C THR A 72 4.26 -37.59 21.64
N SER A 73 4.00 -37.92 20.37
CA SER A 73 5.00 -38.40 19.40
C SER A 73 5.73 -37.29 18.64
N THR A 74 5.32 -36.02 18.82
CA THR A 74 5.94 -34.88 18.13
C THR A 74 7.24 -34.46 18.85
N PRO A 75 8.32 -34.10 18.13
CA PRO A 75 9.55 -33.60 18.75
C PRO A 75 9.28 -32.41 19.68
N ALA A 76 9.98 -32.38 20.83
CA ALA A 76 9.71 -31.45 21.93
C ALA A 76 9.78 -29.96 21.53
N ASP A 77 10.60 -29.60 20.54
CA ASP A 77 10.79 -28.22 20.10
C ASP A 77 9.81 -27.78 18.99
N THR A 78 8.83 -28.63 18.65
CA THR A 78 7.87 -28.31 17.58
C THR A 78 6.77 -27.38 18.10
N VAL A 79 6.49 -26.30 17.37
CA VAL A 79 5.33 -25.45 17.64
C VAL A 79 4.10 -26.05 16.96
N CYS A 80 3.10 -26.47 17.75
CA CYS A 80 1.82 -26.91 17.20
C CYS A 80 0.75 -25.84 17.35
N GLY A 81 0.00 -25.60 16.28
CA GLY A 81 -1.07 -24.62 16.27
C GLY A 81 -1.51 -24.30 14.86
N ASN A 82 -2.39 -23.32 14.72
CA ASN A 82 -2.81 -22.85 13.41
C ASN A 82 -3.36 -21.41 13.49
N PHE A 83 -3.64 -20.83 12.33
CA PHE A 83 -4.40 -19.60 12.19
C PHE A 83 -5.89 -19.96 12.03
N PRO A 84 -6.71 -19.91 13.10
CA PRO A 84 -8.07 -20.46 13.08
C PRO A 84 -8.97 -19.74 12.07
N ILE A 85 -8.77 -18.43 11.90
CA ILE A 85 -9.54 -17.58 10.97
C ILE A 85 -9.36 -18.07 9.52
N ALA A 86 -8.21 -18.66 9.18
CA ALA A 86 -7.98 -19.21 7.84
C ALA A 86 -8.89 -20.39 7.48
N ARG A 87 -9.55 -21.02 8.46
CA ARG A 87 -10.46 -22.16 8.27
C ARG A 87 -11.94 -21.75 8.18
N ASP A 88 -12.26 -20.48 8.44
CA ASP A 88 -13.62 -19.97 8.33
C ASP A 88 -14.04 -19.87 6.85
N LYS A 89 -15.08 -20.62 6.47
CA LYS A 89 -15.58 -20.68 5.09
C LYS A 89 -16.23 -19.37 4.65
N ALA A 90 -16.97 -18.69 5.53
CA ALA A 90 -17.67 -17.45 5.20
C ALA A 90 -16.65 -16.33 4.95
N LEU A 91 -15.64 -16.23 5.81
CA LEU A 91 -14.54 -15.30 5.60
C LEU A 91 -13.69 -15.70 4.37
N GLY A 92 -13.51 -16.99 4.10
CA GLY A 92 -12.90 -17.47 2.85
C GLY A 92 -13.63 -16.97 1.60
N LEU A 93 -14.95 -17.11 1.54
CA LEU A 93 -15.77 -16.60 0.44
C LEU A 93 -15.72 -15.07 0.31
N LEU A 94 -15.77 -14.36 1.43
CA LEU A 94 -15.64 -12.91 1.45
C LEU A 94 -14.29 -12.46 0.88
N ARG A 95 -13.20 -13.13 1.29
CA ARG A 95 -11.86 -12.87 0.75
C ARG A 95 -11.85 -13.06 -0.76
N ASP A 96 -12.36 -14.18 -1.25
CA ASP A 96 -12.33 -14.50 -2.67
C ASP A 96 -13.14 -13.48 -3.48
N LEU A 97 -14.29 -13.02 -2.95
CA LEU A 97 -15.04 -11.92 -3.56
C LEU A 97 -14.19 -10.63 -3.65
N ILE A 98 -13.55 -10.23 -2.54
CA ILE A 98 -12.73 -9.01 -2.52
C ILE A 98 -11.52 -9.15 -3.45
N PHE A 99 -10.93 -10.34 -3.57
CA PHE A 99 -9.80 -10.62 -4.44
C PHE A 99 -10.10 -10.30 -5.91
N TYR A 100 -11.31 -10.61 -6.39
CA TYR A 100 -11.69 -10.35 -7.78
C TYR A 100 -12.17 -8.92 -8.04
N LEU A 101 -12.49 -8.13 -7.00
CA LEU A 101 -13.01 -6.76 -7.18
C LEU A 101 -12.08 -5.84 -7.99
N PRO A 102 -10.75 -5.76 -7.74
CA PRO A 102 -9.87 -4.94 -8.55
C PRO A 102 -9.89 -5.31 -10.05
N ILE A 103 -10.00 -6.60 -10.36
CA ILE A 103 -10.06 -7.09 -11.74
C ILE A 103 -11.37 -6.68 -12.40
N ILE A 104 -12.51 -6.90 -11.73
CA ILE A 104 -13.84 -6.53 -12.23
C ILE A 104 -13.92 -5.02 -12.49
N LEU A 105 -13.42 -4.20 -11.56
CA LEU A 105 -13.39 -2.75 -11.71
C LEU A 105 -12.41 -2.31 -12.80
N GLY A 106 -11.28 -3.00 -12.96
CA GLY A 106 -10.35 -2.82 -14.07
C GLY A 106 -10.99 -3.06 -15.43
N VAL A 107 -11.76 -4.15 -15.57
CA VAL A 107 -12.57 -4.41 -16.78
C VAL A 107 -13.61 -3.31 -16.98
N GLY A 108 -14.26 -2.85 -15.91
CA GLY A 108 -15.18 -1.71 -15.95
C GLY A 108 -14.52 -0.42 -16.46
N ILE A 109 -13.26 -0.15 -16.08
CA ILE A 109 -12.48 0.97 -16.61
C ILE A 109 -12.26 0.81 -18.12
N ILE A 110 -11.90 -0.39 -18.59
CA ILE A 110 -11.70 -0.65 -20.03
C ILE A 110 -13.00 -0.38 -20.79
N VAL A 111 -14.13 -0.90 -20.33
CA VAL A 111 -15.45 -0.65 -20.94
C VAL A 111 -15.74 0.86 -21.01
N ARG A 112 -15.50 1.60 -19.91
CA ARG A 112 -15.70 3.06 -19.89
C ARG A 112 -14.78 3.80 -20.85
N LEU A 113 -13.53 3.35 -21.03
CA LEU A 113 -12.60 3.91 -22.00
C LEU A 113 -13.07 3.67 -23.44
N VAL A 114 -13.55 2.47 -23.75
CA VAL A 114 -14.12 2.13 -25.06
C VAL A 114 -15.36 2.97 -25.35
N MET A 115 -16.27 3.12 -24.37
CA MET A 115 -17.44 4.00 -24.50
C MET A 115 -17.03 5.46 -24.71
N ALA A 116 -16.06 5.97 -23.96
CA ALA A 116 -15.57 7.33 -24.13
C ALA A 116 -14.96 7.57 -25.52
N TRP A 117 -14.33 6.55 -26.11
CA TRP A 117 -13.78 6.64 -27.46
C TRP A 117 -14.85 6.68 -28.54
N SER A 118 -16.02 6.09 -28.30
CA SER A 118 -17.17 6.18 -29.21
C SER A 118 -17.85 7.56 -29.24
N HIS A 119 -17.61 8.40 -28.23
CA HIS A 119 -18.10 9.77 -28.18
C HIS A 119 -17.09 10.73 -28.86
N HIS A 120 -17.49 11.33 -29.99
CA HIS A 120 -16.70 12.34 -30.68
C HIS A 120 -17.31 13.74 -30.43
N GLY A 121 -16.47 14.78 -30.28
CA GLY A 121 -16.90 16.17 -30.16
C GLY A 121 -17.13 16.65 -28.72
N ALA A 122 -18.16 17.49 -28.51
CA ALA A 122 -18.36 18.26 -27.26
C ALA A 122 -18.64 17.42 -25.99
N THR A 123 -18.95 16.14 -26.13
CA THR A 123 -19.23 15.22 -25.01
C THR A 123 -17.99 14.46 -24.52
N TYR A 124 -16.83 14.64 -25.16
CA TYR A 124 -15.59 13.97 -24.78
C TYR A 124 -14.93 14.61 -23.56
N ASP A 125 -14.99 13.92 -22.41
CA ASP A 125 -14.31 14.36 -21.19
C ASP A 125 -12.86 13.84 -21.14
N VAL A 126 -11.94 14.67 -21.65
CA VAL A 126 -10.48 14.41 -21.63
C VAL A 126 -9.96 14.12 -20.21
N ARG A 127 -10.51 14.81 -19.19
CA ARG A 127 -10.05 14.69 -17.80
C ARG A 127 -10.45 13.34 -17.23
N LEU A 128 -11.66 12.88 -17.51
CA LEU A 128 -12.12 11.53 -17.16
C LEU A 128 -11.23 10.47 -17.82
N VAL A 129 -10.98 10.57 -19.13
CA VAL A 129 -10.16 9.58 -19.85
C VAL A 129 -8.76 9.48 -19.25
N LYS A 130 -8.10 10.60 -18.95
CA LYS A 130 -6.79 10.61 -18.28
C LYS A 130 -6.81 9.93 -16.91
N ARG A 131 -7.86 10.16 -16.11
CA ARG A 131 -8.02 9.50 -14.79
C ARG A 131 -8.22 8.00 -14.93
N LEU A 132 -9.04 7.57 -15.89
CA LEU A 132 -9.29 6.16 -16.18
C LEU A 132 -8.01 5.45 -16.67
N LEU A 133 -7.27 6.09 -17.58
CA LEU A 133 -5.96 5.59 -18.04
C LEU A 133 -4.97 5.48 -16.87
N ALA A 134 -4.85 6.52 -16.04
CA ALA A 134 -3.99 6.47 -14.86
C ALA A 134 -4.33 5.32 -13.91
N GLY A 135 -5.64 5.10 -13.67
CA GLY A 135 -6.13 4.00 -12.85
C GLY A 135 -5.81 2.62 -13.43
N LEU A 136 -6.06 2.42 -14.72
CA LEU A 136 -5.77 1.16 -15.40
C LEU A 136 -4.25 0.88 -15.43
N THR A 137 -3.44 1.89 -15.77
CA THR A 137 -1.99 1.78 -15.73
C THR A 137 -1.49 1.45 -14.33
N ALA A 138 -2.07 2.04 -13.28
CA ALA A 138 -1.68 1.73 -11.91
C ALA A 138 -2.02 0.28 -11.51
N LEU A 139 -3.16 -0.26 -11.95
CA LEU A 139 -3.54 -1.66 -11.71
C LEU A 139 -2.55 -2.63 -12.34
N ILE A 140 -2.12 -2.33 -13.57
CA ILE A 140 -1.17 -3.15 -14.32
C ILE A 140 0.22 -3.04 -13.70
N LEU A 141 0.73 -1.82 -13.47
CA LEU A 141 2.10 -1.61 -12.98
C LEU A 141 2.29 -2.06 -11.53
N GLY A 142 1.32 -1.77 -10.65
CA GLY A 142 1.44 -2.07 -9.22
C GLY A 142 1.12 -3.53 -8.91
N PRO A 143 -0.16 -3.90 -8.73
CA PRO A 143 -0.54 -5.28 -8.45
C PRO A 143 -0.10 -6.29 -9.52
N GLY A 144 -0.28 -5.97 -10.81
CA GLY A 144 0.02 -6.89 -11.91
C GLY A 144 1.51 -7.21 -12.03
N ILE A 145 2.31 -6.22 -12.42
CA ILE A 145 3.73 -6.40 -12.75
C ILE A 145 4.60 -6.38 -11.50
N LEU A 146 4.63 -5.26 -10.76
CA LEU A 146 5.58 -5.10 -9.67
C LEU A 146 5.38 -6.18 -8.59
N VAL A 147 4.15 -6.39 -8.14
CA VAL A 147 3.91 -7.29 -7.01
C VAL A 147 3.83 -8.76 -7.44
N ASN A 148 2.96 -9.09 -8.41
CA ASN A 148 2.74 -10.50 -8.75
C ASN A 148 3.79 -11.09 -9.70
N MET A 149 4.34 -10.33 -10.64
CA MET A 149 5.35 -10.86 -11.58
C MET A 149 6.79 -10.71 -11.08
N ILE A 150 7.11 -9.61 -10.39
CA ILE A 150 8.50 -9.33 -9.96
C ILE A 150 8.71 -9.78 -8.51
N LEU A 151 8.07 -9.11 -7.54
CA LEU A 151 8.42 -9.30 -6.12
C LEU A 151 8.08 -10.69 -5.58
N LYS A 152 6.90 -11.23 -5.91
CA LYS A 152 6.48 -12.55 -5.42
C LYS A 152 7.34 -13.71 -5.89
N GLU A 153 7.89 -13.60 -7.10
CA GLU A 153 8.69 -14.66 -7.70
C GLU A 153 10.13 -14.67 -7.17
N HIS A 154 10.61 -13.52 -6.72
CA HIS A 154 12.02 -13.36 -6.33
C HIS A 154 12.22 -13.20 -4.82
N SER A 155 11.19 -12.92 -4.02
CA SER A 155 11.40 -12.53 -2.62
C SER A 155 11.85 -13.65 -1.70
N HIS A 156 11.52 -14.90 -2.00
CA HIS A 156 11.82 -16.08 -1.21
C HIS A 156 11.44 -16.02 0.29
N ARG A 157 10.73 -14.98 0.72
CA ARG A 157 10.28 -14.80 2.11
C ARG A 157 9.15 -15.78 2.45
N PRO A 158 9.33 -16.67 3.44
CA PRO A 158 8.26 -17.57 3.87
C PRO A 158 7.06 -16.82 4.44
N ARG A 159 5.87 -17.42 4.34
CA ARG A 159 4.63 -16.89 4.96
C ARG A 159 4.61 -17.26 6.45
N PRO A 160 3.90 -16.52 7.32
CA PRO A 160 3.80 -16.84 8.74
C PRO A 160 3.45 -18.31 9.01
N ARG A 161 2.38 -18.82 8.37
CA ARG A 161 1.94 -20.22 8.54
C ARG A 161 2.92 -21.29 8.06
N ASN A 162 3.96 -20.90 7.33
CA ASN A 162 5.01 -21.79 6.84
C ASN A 162 6.31 -21.63 7.66
N THR A 163 6.36 -20.70 8.61
CA THR A 163 7.56 -20.51 9.44
C THR A 163 7.55 -21.40 10.68
N ASP A 164 8.74 -21.81 11.10
CA ASP A 164 9.03 -22.50 12.36
C ASP A 164 8.38 -21.84 13.59
N LEU A 165 8.28 -20.50 13.58
CA LEU A 165 7.60 -19.71 14.62
C LEU A 165 6.10 -20.01 14.78
N PHE A 166 5.43 -20.54 13.75
CA PHE A 166 3.98 -20.77 13.71
C PHE A 166 3.62 -22.16 13.19
N GLY A 167 4.49 -23.14 13.45
CA GLY A 167 4.25 -24.56 13.15
C GLY A 167 4.50 -24.97 11.70
N GLY A 168 5.21 -24.16 10.93
CA GLY A 168 5.85 -24.58 9.69
C GLY A 168 7.30 -25.03 9.90
N ASP A 169 8.05 -25.12 8.81
CA ASP A 169 9.41 -25.67 8.75
C ASP A 169 10.46 -24.71 8.17
N LEU A 170 10.04 -23.54 7.67
CA LEU A 170 10.94 -22.55 7.09
C LEU A 170 11.37 -21.51 8.12
N SER A 171 12.61 -21.04 8.04
CA SER A 171 13.07 -19.97 8.92
C SER A 171 12.45 -18.62 8.55
N PHE A 172 12.10 -17.83 9.57
CA PHE A 172 11.64 -16.45 9.38
C PHE A 172 12.71 -15.58 8.69
N VAL A 173 12.25 -14.67 7.83
CA VAL A 173 13.09 -13.69 7.13
C VAL A 173 12.48 -12.29 7.27
N PRO A 174 13.27 -11.24 7.56
CA PRO A 174 12.80 -9.85 7.64
C PRO A 174 12.23 -9.29 6.32
N ALA A 175 11.50 -8.18 6.42
CA ALA A 175 10.92 -7.50 5.26
C ALA A 175 11.98 -6.94 4.32
N GLY A 176 11.92 -7.26 3.02
CA GLY A 176 12.90 -6.79 2.04
C GLY A 176 14.23 -7.56 2.04
N ASP A 177 14.33 -8.64 2.81
CA ASP A 177 15.41 -9.61 2.72
C ASP A 177 14.98 -10.76 1.78
N PHE A 178 15.86 -11.07 0.81
CA PHE A 178 15.61 -12.02 -0.27
C PHE A 178 16.35 -13.37 -0.06
N SER A 179 16.94 -13.57 1.12
CA SER A 179 17.72 -14.78 1.47
C SER A 179 16.87 -15.97 1.94
N GLY A 180 15.55 -15.91 1.79
CA GLY A 180 14.65 -16.94 2.29
C GLY A 180 14.63 -18.24 1.48
N ALA A 181 13.91 -19.23 2.01
CA ALA A 181 13.84 -20.59 1.45
C ALA A 181 12.50 -20.89 0.74
N CYS A 182 11.62 -19.89 0.57
CA CYS A 182 10.35 -20.11 -0.14
C CYS A 182 10.58 -20.27 -1.64
N GLY A 183 10.05 -21.36 -2.22
CA GLY A 183 10.25 -21.69 -3.65
C GLY A 183 9.32 -20.95 -4.62
N SER A 184 8.06 -20.69 -4.26
CA SER A 184 7.12 -19.94 -5.11
C SER A 184 5.96 -19.37 -4.29
N ASN A 185 5.23 -18.40 -4.85
CA ASN A 185 4.07 -17.75 -4.20
C ASN A 185 4.40 -17.21 -2.80
N CYS A 186 5.59 -16.63 -2.66
CA CYS A 186 6.16 -16.21 -1.40
C CYS A 186 5.44 -15.01 -0.78
N SER A 187 5.81 -14.66 0.45
CA SER A 187 5.06 -13.72 1.25
C SER A 187 5.28 -12.25 0.84
N PHE A 188 6.50 -11.88 0.49
CA PHE A 188 6.86 -10.48 0.26
C PHE A 188 6.67 -10.09 -1.23
N ILE A 189 5.87 -9.09 -1.58
CA ILE A 189 4.79 -8.47 -0.79
C ILE A 189 3.42 -9.00 -1.23
N SER A 190 2.39 -8.72 -0.44
CA SER A 190 1.06 -9.31 -0.66
C SER A 190 0.36 -8.76 -1.91
N GLY A 191 0.13 -9.62 -2.90
CA GLY A 191 -0.62 -9.25 -4.12
C GLY A 191 -2.07 -8.84 -3.86
N GLU A 192 -2.72 -9.44 -2.87
CA GLU A 192 -4.09 -9.08 -2.50
C GLU A 192 -4.13 -7.72 -1.80
N ALA A 193 -3.17 -7.44 -0.92
CA ALA A 193 -3.08 -6.12 -0.30
C ALA A 193 -2.70 -5.02 -1.31
N ALA A 194 -1.90 -5.34 -2.32
CA ALA A 194 -1.63 -4.42 -3.44
C ALA A 194 -2.91 -4.11 -4.22
N GLY A 195 -3.67 -5.13 -4.59
CA GLY A 195 -4.98 -4.97 -5.24
C GLY A 195 -5.94 -4.13 -4.38
N ALA A 196 -5.93 -4.33 -3.06
CA ALA A 196 -6.71 -3.54 -2.11
C ALA A 196 -6.25 -2.07 -2.01
N GLY A 197 -4.94 -1.80 -2.06
CA GLY A 197 -4.40 -0.43 -2.15
C GLY A 197 -4.85 0.29 -3.43
N TRP A 198 -4.88 -0.43 -4.55
CA TRP A 198 -5.48 0.09 -5.78
C TRP A 198 -6.99 0.33 -5.65
N LEU A 199 -7.72 -0.59 -5.01
CA LEU A 199 -9.17 -0.47 -4.76
C LEU A 199 -9.50 0.78 -3.92
N PHE A 200 -8.67 1.09 -2.92
CA PHE A 200 -8.77 2.32 -2.16
C PHE A 200 -8.66 3.56 -3.07
N CYS A 201 -7.64 3.61 -3.94
CA CYS A 201 -7.51 4.71 -4.89
C CYS A 201 -8.67 4.78 -5.90
N TYR A 202 -9.18 3.64 -6.37
CA TYR A 202 -10.38 3.60 -7.21
C TYR A 202 -11.57 4.25 -6.50
N ALA A 203 -11.81 3.88 -5.24
CA ALA A 203 -12.89 4.42 -4.42
C ALA A 203 -12.79 5.96 -4.25
N VAL A 204 -11.57 6.49 -4.09
CA VAL A 204 -11.32 7.91 -3.86
C VAL A 204 -11.36 8.74 -5.16
N PHE A 205 -10.77 8.24 -6.24
CA PHE A 205 -10.48 9.03 -7.44
C PHE A 205 -11.33 8.68 -8.68
N LEU A 206 -11.89 7.47 -8.77
CA LEU A 206 -12.51 6.97 -10.01
C LEU A 206 -14.01 6.70 -9.90
N VAL A 207 -14.54 6.58 -8.68
CA VAL A 207 -15.99 6.53 -8.45
C VAL A 207 -16.61 7.88 -8.89
N PRO A 208 -17.65 7.86 -9.75
CA PRO A 208 -18.33 9.09 -10.18
C PRO A 208 -18.92 9.86 -9.01
N ASP A 209 -18.88 11.20 -9.05
CA ASP A 209 -19.29 12.05 -7.93
C ASP A 209 -20.74 11.80 -7.48
N ARG A 210 -21.66 11.57 -8.43
CA ARG A 210 -23.07 11.21 -8.15
C ARG A 210 -23.26 9.93 -7.33
N PHE A 211 -22.24 9.08 -7.27
CA PHE A 211 -22.26 7.75 -6.67
C PHE A 211 -21.22 7.61 -5.53
N LYS A 212 -20.44 8.66 -5.29
CA LYS A 212 -19.28 8.62 -4.40
C LYS A 212 -19.64 8.30 -2.96
N LEU A 213 -20.69 8.95 -2.42
CA LEU A 213 -21.13 8.71 -1.05
C LEU A 213 -21.69 7.29 -0.84
N LEU A 214 -22.24 6.67 -1.88
CA LEU A 214 -22.82 5.34 -1.79
C LEU A 214 -21.75 4.23 -1.91
N PHE A 215 -20.84 4.33 -2.87
CA PHE A 215 -19.91 3.24 -3.17
C PHE A 215 -18.52 3.43 -2.55
N SER A 216 -18.05 4.65 -2.30
CA SER A 216 -16.69 4.83 -1.76
C SER A 216 -16.53 4.26 -0.34
N PRO A 217 -17.46 4.47 0.63
CA PRO A 217 -17.31 3.90 1.97
C PRO A 217 -17.18 2.37 2.00
N PRO A 218 -18.06 1.57 1.37
CA PRO A 218 -17.89 0.12 1.38
C PRO A 218 -16.62 -0.32 0.65
N LEU A 219 -16.25 0.31 -0.47
CA LEU A 219 -15.01 -0.03 -1.17
C LEU A 219 -13.76 0.24 -0.32
N ILE A 220 -13.73 1.34 0.43
CA ILE A 220 -12.65 1.66 1.37
C ILE A 220 -12.60 0.62 2.50
N ALA A 221 -13.76 0.24 3.06
CA ALA A 221 -13.82 -0.79 4.10
C ALA A 221 -13.26 -2.13 3.59
N LEU A 222 -13.63 -2.56 2.38
CA LEU A 222 -13.09 -3.78 1.78
C LEU A 222 -11.59 -3.67 1.46
N ALA A 223 -11.14 -2.48 1.03
CA ALA A 223 -9.72 -2.20 0.78
C ALA A 223 -8.85 -2.24 2.05
N LEU A 224 -9.43 -2.05 3.24
CA LEU A 224 -8.73 -2.19 4.52
C LEU A 224 -8.89 -3.61 5.10
N ALA A 225 -10.06 -4.22 4.94
CA ALA A 225 -10.37 -5.55 5.44
C ALA A 225 -9.54 -6.64 4.74
N SER A 226 -9.38 -6.56 3.41
CA SER A 226 -8.65 -7.58 2.65
C SER A 226 -7.20 -7.77 3.13
N PRO A 227 -6.36 -6.72 3.25
CA PRO A 227 -5.04 -6.84 3.85
C PRO A 227 -5.06 -7.46 5.26
N ALA A 228 -5.98 -7.03 6.12
CA ALA A 228 -6.09 -7.52 7.50
C ALA A 228 -6.41 -9.02 7.56
N MET A 229 -7.28 -9.51 6.68
CA MET A 229 -7.57 -10.95 6.57
C MET A 229 -6.32 -11.75 6.19
N ARG A 230 -5.43 -11.20 5.35
CA ARG A 230 -4.18 -11.87 4.96
C ARG A 230 -3.21 -12.06 6.12
N LEU A 231 -3.13 -11.08 7.01
CA LEU A 231 -2.39 -11.20 8.26
C LEU A 231 -3.06 -12.24 9.19
N ALA A 232 -4.37 -12.12 9.38
CA ALA A 232 -5.15 -13.01 10.24
C ALA A 232 -5.10 -14.49 9.82
N TYR A 233 -4.91 -14.76 8.53
CA TYR A 233 -4.84 -16.12 7.98
C TYR A 233 -3.43 -16.71 8.05
N GLY A 234 -2.45 -15.97 8.59
CA GLY A 234 -1.04 -16.34 8.53
C GLY A 234 -0.51 -16.40 7.09
N GLY A 235 -1.18 -15.70 6.18
CA GLY A 235 -0.82 -15.67 4.76
C GLY A 235 0.31 -14.69 4.46
N HIS A 236 0.40 -13.61 5.23
CA HIS A 236 1.38 -12.54 5.07
C HIS A 236 1.72 -11.90 6.41
N TYR A 237 2.95 -11.41 6.55
CA TYR A 237 3.33 -10.59 7.69
C TYR A 237 2.74 -9.17 7.57
N LEU A 238 2.76 -8.41 8.67
CA LEU A 238 2.20 -7.05 8.72
C LEU A 238 2.89 -6.13 7.71
N SER A 239 4.22 -6.21 7.62
CA SER A 239 5.00 -5.43 6.66
C SER A 239 4.58 -5.71 5.22
N ASP A 240 4.31 -6.98 4.88
CA ASP A 240 3.97 -7.40 3.51
C ASP A 240 2.67 -6.76 3.06
N ILE A 241 1.69 -6.66 3.97
CA ILE A 241 0.38 -6.09 3.67
C ILE A 241 0.42 -4.57 3.66
N VAL A 242 1.15 -3.93 4.59
CA VAL A 242 1.28 -2.47 4.68
C VAL A 242 2.06 -1.93 3.48
N LEU A 243 3.21 -2.52 3.16
CA LEU A 243 4.06 -2.08 2.05
C LEU A 243 3.39 -2.34 0.69
N ALA A 244 2.67 -3.45 0.51
CA ALA A 244 1.91 -3.70 -0.70
C ALA A 244 0.78 -2.70 -0.92
N TRP A 245 -0.01 -2.47 0.13
CA TRP A 245 -1.14 -1.54 0.09
C TRP A 245 -0.66 -0.12 -0.22
N LEU A 246 0.32 0.39 0.54
CA LEU A 246 0.89 1.71 0.32
C LEU A 246 1.61 1.81 -1.04
N GLY A 247 2.35 0.78 -1.45
CA GLY A 247 3.07 0.76 -2.73
C GLY A 247 2.14 0.93 -3.92
N SER A 248 0.95 0.33 -3.88
CA SER A 248 -0.07 0.52 -4.92
C SER A 248 -0.64 1.94 -4.94
N ILE A 249 -0.79 2.58 -3.77
CA ILE A 249 -1.19 3.99 -3.69
C ILE A 249 -0.10 4.90 -4.29
N VAL A 250 1.17 4.65 -3.96
CA VAL A 250 2.30 5.42 -4.52
C VAL A 250 2.28 5.36 -6.05
N ILE A 251 2.13 4.16 -6.62
CA ILE A 251 2.08 3.96 -8.07
C ILE A 251 0.86 4.68 -8.66
N PHE A 252 -0.31 4.55 -8.03
CA PHE A 252 -1.53 5.21 -8.50
C PHE A 252 -1.40 6.74 -8.50
N ILE A 253 -0.89 7.35 -7.44
CA ILE A 253 -0.70 8.80 -7.37
C ILE A 253 0.35 9.25 -8.39
N GLY A 254 1.41 8.46 -8.59
CA GLY A 254 2.41 8.70 -9.62
C GLY A 254 1.84 8.69 -11.04
N THR A 255 1.04 7.68 -11.40
CA THR A 255 0.38 7.62 -12.71
C THR A 255 -0.63 8.75 -12.86
N LEU A 256 -1.43 9.03 -11.82
CA LEU A 256 -2.41 10.11 -11.84
C LEU A 256 -1.73 11.46 -12.07
N TYR A 257 -0.63 11.75 -11.38
CA TYR A 257 0.19 12.93 -11.65
C TYR A 257 0.70 12.96 -13.10
N PHE A 258 1.28 11.87 -13.58
CA PHE A 258 1.85 11.80 -14.93
C PHE A 258 0.81 12.12 -16.02
N PHE A 259 -0.39 11.55 -15.93
CA PHE A 259 -1.46 11.75 -16.91
C PHE A 259 -2.16 13.11 -16.79
N THR A 260 -2.17 13.73 -15.60
CA THR A 260 -2.91 15.00 -15.34
C THR A 260 -2.03 16.24 -15.19
N ARG A 261 -0.69 16.11 -15.21
CA ARG A 261 0.26 17.22 -14.99
C ARG A 261 0.07 18.44 -15.90
N LYS A 262 -0.31 18.23 -17.16
CA LYS A 262 -0.53 19.34 -18.13
C LYS A 262 -1.77 20.17 -17.79
N ASP A 263 -2.81 19.53 -17.27
CA ASP A 263 -4.05 20.20 -16.89
C ASP A 263 -3.85 21.07 -15.65
N THR A 264 -3.04 20.57 -14.71
CA THR A 264 -2.71 21.28 -13.47
C THR A 264 -1.81 22.51 -13.71
N ALA A 265 -1.02 22.52 -14.78
CA ALA A 265 -0.19 23.66 -15.17
C ALA A 265 -1.03 24.76 -15.83
N SER A 266 -1.96 24.38 -16.72
CA SER A 266 -2.88 25.29 -17.40
C SER A 266 -3.79 26.05 -16.42
N GLU A 267 -4.39 25.34 -15.45
CA GLU A 267 -5.27 25.98 -14.44
C GLU A 267 -4.52 26.98 -13.55
N ARG A 268 -3.24 26.71 -13.23
CA ARG A 268 -2.42 27.63 -12.43
C ARG A 268 -2.04 28.89 -13.20
N GLY A 269 -1.67 28.76 -14.47
CA GLY A 269 -1.38 29.91 -15.32
C GLY A 269 -2.60 30.80 -15.51
N SER A 270 -3.78 30.21 -15.68
CA SER A 270 -5.06 30.95 -15.78
C SER A 270 -5.40 31.70 -14.49
N ARG A 271 -5.26 31.07 -13.32
CA ARG A 271 -5.48 31.75 -12.02
C ARG A 271 -4.46 32.84 -11.72
N ALA A 272 -3.19 32.64 -12.08
CA ALA A 272 -2.15 33.65 -11.91
C ALA A 272 -2.32 34.87 -12.84
N SER A 273 -3.01 34.70 -13.98
CA SER A 273 -3.36 35.80 -14.88
C SER A 273 -4.61 36.57 -14.45
N GLN A 274 -5.39 36.05 -13.49
CA GLN A 274 -6.63 36.65 -12.99
C GLN A 274 -6.47 37.27 -11.59
N ALA A 275 -5.30 37.12 -10.97
CA ALA A 275 -4.93 37.69 -9.68
C ALA A 275 -3.96 38.86 -9.88
#